data_AF-A0A9P7FT96-F1
#
_entry.id   AF-A0A9P7FT96-F1
#
_cell.length_a   1.000
_cell.length_b   1.000
_cell.length_c   1.000
_cell.angle_alpha   90.00
_cell.angle_beta   90.00
_cell.angle_gamma   90.00
#
_symmetry.space_group_name_H-M   'P 1'
#
loop_
_entity.id
_entity.type
_entity.pdbx_description
1 polymer ?
#
loop_
_entity_poly.entity_id
_entity_poly.type
_entity_poly.pdbx_seq_one_letter_code
_entity_poly.pdbx_strand_id
1 'polypeptide(L)'
;MAQLQECMDKADEEDPMADPWPITKELFDELSLQFQVILEHDYACQKIKHLKQGAMKIDDFMVKFEALVTKSGITNLQAINLLEQNINTEIIQALFYQGKQKT
;
A
#
# COMPACT_ATOMS: atom_id res chain seq x y z
N MET A 1 12.60 -8.95 -4.82
CA MET A 1 13.93 -8.77 -5.46
C MET A 1 14.70 -10.09 -5.59
N ALA A 2 14.97 -10.83 -4.50
CA ALA A 2 15.73 -12.09 -4.57
C ALA A 2 15.12 -13.18 -5.49
N GLN A 3 13.80 -13.35 -5.46
CA GLN A 3 13.10 -14.34 -6.30
C GLN A 3 13.12 -14.00 -7.80
N LEU A 4 13.27 -12.73 -8.17
CA LEU A 4 13.31 -12.30 -9.57
C LEU A 4 14.72 -12.49 -10.17
N GLN A 5 15.77 -12.31 -9.36
CA GLN A 5 17.15 -12.59 -9.78
C GLN A 5 17.35 -14.10 -10.05
N GLU A 6 16.78 -14.95 -9.20
CA GLU A 6 16.84 -16.41 -9.37
C GLU A 6 16.16 -16.89 -10.68
N CYS A 7 15.16 -16.14 -11.17
CA CYS A 7 14.54 -16.43 -12.48
C CYS A 7 15.45 -16.08 -13.66
N MET A 8 16.33 -15.08 -13.53
CA MET A 8 17.29 -14.73 -14.60
C MET A 8 18.38 -15.79 -14.72
N ASP A 9 18.94 -16.24 -13.59
CA ASP A 9 20.02 -17.22 -13.57
C ASP A 9 19.58 -18.59 -14.15
N LYS A 10 18.28 -18.89 -14.12
CA LYS A 10 17.68 -20.11 -14.71
C LYS A 10 17.31 -19.96 -16.20
N ALA A 11 17.15 -18.74 -16.70
CA ALA A 11 16.78 -18.50 -18.10
C ALA A 11 17.97 -18.66 -19.06
N ASP A 12 19.20 -18.51 -18.54
CA ASP A 12 20.43 -18.69 -19.33
C ASP A 12 20.79 -20.18 -19.58
N GLU A 13 20.07 -21.14 -18.98
CA GLU A 13 20.44 -22.57 -19.00
C GLU A 13 19.55 -23.50 -19.87
N GLU A 14 18.43 -23.04 -20.48
CA GLU A 14 17.53 -23.95 -21.25
C GLU A 14 17.14 -23.51 -22.68
N ASP A 15 17.36 -24.46 -23.61
CA ASP A 15 16.76 -24.71 -24.94
C ASP A 15 17.14 -23.82 -26.17
N PRO A 16 17.88 -24.35 -27.17
CA PRO A 16 18.21 -23.64 -28.42
C PRO A 16 17.05 -23.45 -29.41
N MET A 17 15.80 -23.83 -29.07
CA MET A 17 14.60 -23.52 -29.86
C MET A 17 13.50 -22.74 -29.11
N ALA A 18 13.75 -22.30 -27.88
CA ALA A 18 12.83 -21.38 -27.20
C ALA A 18 12.95 -20.00 -27.86
N ASP A 19 11.85 -19.48 -28.40
CA ASP A 19 11.77 -18.14 -28.99
C ASP A 19 12.29 -17.14 -27.93
N PRO A 20 13.50 -16.57 -28.10
CA PRO A 20 14.15 -15.83 -27.04
C PRO A 20 13.54 -14.46 -27.10
N TRP A 21 12.43 -14.24 -26.41
CA TRP A 21 12.00 -12.87 -26.16
C TRP A 21 13.20 -12.21 -25.49
N PRO A 22 13.88 -11.25 -26.14
CA PRO A 22 15.04 -10.67 -25.54
C PRO A 22 14.44 -9.73 -24.51
N ILE A 23 14.25 -10.22 -23.29
CA ILE A 23 14.06 -9.35 -22.14
C ILE A 23 15.39 -8.63 -22.01
N THR A 24 15.55 -7.55 -22.77
CA THR A 24 16.70 -6.67 -22.63
C THR A 24 16.69 -6.17 -21.19
N LYS A 25 17.88 -5.94 -20.63
CA LYS A 25 18.01 -5.38 -19.28
C LYS A 25 17.13 -4.14 -19.09
N GLU A 26 16.99 -3.32 -20.14
CA GLU A 26 16.12 -2.15 -20.18
C GLU A 26 14.64 -2.50 -20.00
N LEU A 27 14.13 -3.53 -20.71
CA LEU A 27 12.75 -4.02 -20.54
C LEU A 27 12.51 -4.58 -19.14
N PHE A 28 13.50 -5.27 -18.56
CA PHE A 28 13.40 -5.78 -17.19
C PHE A 28 13.37 -4.67 -16.14
N ASP A 29 14.23 -3.65 -16.30
CA ASP A 29 14.29 -2.50 -15.40
C ASP A 29 12.97 -1.71 -15.47
N GLU A 30 12.41 -1.51 -16.67
CA GLU A 30 11.08 -0.89 -16.86
C GLU A 30 9.98 -1.71 -16.19
N LEU A 31 9.95 -3.03 -16.44
CA LEU A 31 8.95 -3.93 -15.86
C LEU A 31 9.05 -3.95 -14.32
N SER A 32 10.26 -3.99 -13.78
CA SER A 32 10.53 -3.99 -12.35
C SER A 32 10.01 -2.71 -11.69
N LEU A 33 10.18 -1.55 -12.34
CA LEU A 33 9.66 -0.28 -11.86
C LEU A 33 8.12 -0.26 -11.85
N GLN A 34 7.48 -0.80 -12.90
CA GLN A 34 6.02 -0.92 -12.94
C GLN A 34 5.50 -1.84 -11.82
N PHE A 35 6.12 -3.00 -11.62
CA PHE A 35 5.75 -3.92 -10.55
C PHE A 35 5.96 -3.33 -9.16
N GLN A 36 7.00 -2.52 -8.95
CA GLN A 36 7.20 -1.84 -7.67
C GLN A 36 6.03 -0.94 -7.32
N VAL A 37 5.52 -0.14 -8.27
CA VAL A 37 4.36 0.73 -8.03
C VAL A 37 3.13 -0.11 -7.66
N ILE A 38 2.89 -1.21 -8.37
CA ILE A 38 1.77 -2.13 -8.08
C ILE A 38 1.91 -2.75 -6.69
N LEU A 39 3.11 -3.22 -6.33
CA LEU A 39 3.40 -3.82 -5.04
C LEU A 39 3.22 -2.81 -3.90
N GLU A 40 3.64 -1.57 -4.08
CA GLU A 40 3.48 -0.50 -3.09
C GLU A 40 1.99 -0.14 -2.90
N HIS A 41 1.23 -0.05 -3.98
CA HIS A 41 -0.21 0.18 -3.95
C HIS A 41 -0.95 -0.94 -3.20
N ASP A 42 -0.67 -2.20 -3.54
CA ASP A 42 -1.32 -3.36 -2.94
C ASP A 42 -0.92 -3.51 -1.46
N TYR A 43 0.35 -3.27 -1.15
CA TYR A 43 0.82 -3.24 0.23
C TYR A 43 0.10 -2.15 1.04
N ALA A 44 -0.04 -0.95 0.50
CA ALA A 44 -0.74 0.15 1.17
C ALA A 44 -2.22 -0.19 1.39
N CYS A 45 -2.90 -0.73 0.38
CA CYS A 45 -4.28 -1.20 0.46
C CYS A 45 -4.48 -2.31 1.52
N GLN A 46 -3.54 -3.23 1.64
CA GLN A 46 -3.60 -4.27 2.68
C GLN A 46 -3.31 -3.70 4.07
N LYS A 47 -2.33 -2.80 4.19
CA LYS A 47 -1.94 -2.22 5.47
C LYS A 47 -3.01 -1.30 6.04
N ILE A 48 -3.65 -0.47 5.23
CA ILE A 48 -4.70 0.45 5.71
C ILE A 48 -5.92 -0.30 6.26
N LYS A 49 -6.28 -1.45 5.68
CA LYS A 49 -7.38 -2.30 6.19
C LYS A 49 -7.11 -2.86 7.59
N HIS A 50 -5.84 -3.07 7.93
CA HIS A 50 -5.43 -3.64 9.21
C HIS A 50 -4.86 -2.61 10.19
N LEU A 51 -4.73 -1.35 9.78
CA LEU A 51 -4.25 -0.29 10.66
C LEU A 51 -5.33 0.01 11.70
N LYS A 52 -5.07 -0.26 12.98
CA LYS A 52 -5.92 0.17 14.08
C LYS A 52 -5.20 1.21 14.90
N GLN A 53 -5.90 2.25 15.34
CA GLN A 53 -5.34 3.24 16.25
C GLN A 53 -4.91 2.56 17.55
N GLY A 54 -5.80 1.79 18.18
CA GLY A 54 -5.52 1.14 19.46
C GLY A 54 -5.02 2.13 20.51
N ALA A 55 -3.88 1.83 21.13
CA ALA A 55 -3.21 2.71 22.10
C ALA A 55 -2.28 3.77 21.45
N MET A 56 -2.23 3.85 20.12
CA MET A 56 -1.42 4.85 19.42
C MET A 56 -1.99 6.25 19.65
N LYS A 57 -1.10 7.22 19.83
CA LYS A 57 -1.49 8.63 19.83
C LYS A 57 -2.15 8.97 18.49
N ILE A 58 -3.17 9.83 18.56
CA ILE A 58 -3.96 10.18 17.38
C ILE A 58 -3.08 10.79 16.27
N ASP A 59 -2.13 11.65 16.62
CA ASP A 59 -1.24 12.30 15.65
C ASP A 59 -0.37 11.27 14.90
N ASP A 60 0.24 10.32 15.63
CA ASP A 60 1.06 9.25 15.04
C ASP A 60 0.22 8.33 14.14
N PHE A 61 -1.03 8.07 14.54
CA PHE A 61 -1.97 7.29 13.74
C PHE A 61 -2.35 8.04 12.46
N MET A 62 -2.67 9.33 12.54
CA MET A 62 -3.04 10.16 11.39
C MET A 62 -1.91 10.26 10.37
N VAL A 63 -0.67 10.48 10.83
CA VAL A 63 0.51 10.52 9.94
C VAL A 63 0.67 9.20 9.19
N LYS A 64 0.53 8.06 9.88
CA LYS A 64 0.64 6.73 9.25
C LYS A 64 -0.53 6.44 8.31
N PHE A 65 -1.74 6.81 8.71
CA PHE A 65 -2.95 6.62 7.92
C PHE A 65 -2.87 7.42 6.62
N GLU A 66 -2.52 8.70 6.69
CA GLU A 66 -2.38 9.59 5.54
C GLU A 66 -1.34 9.07 4.55
N ALA A 67 -0.15 8.68 5.04
CA ALA A 67 0.89 8.10 4.19
C ALA A 67 0.43 6.83 3.45
N LEU A 68 -0.41 6.00 4.08
CA LEU A 68 -1.00 4.82 3.44
C LEU A 68 -2.05 5.20 2.40
N VAL A 69 -2.91 6.18 2.69
CA VAL A 69 -3.93 6.69 1.74
C VAL A 69 -3.27 7.24 0.48
N THR A 70 -2.22 8.05 0.62
CA THR A 70 -1.49 8.61 -0.52
C THR A 70 -0.90 7.52 -1.40
N LYS A 71 -0.35 6.46 -0.80
CA LYS A 71 0.26 5.33 -1.52
C LYS A 71 -0.77 4.36 -2.11
N SER A 72 -1.95 4.25 -1.50
CA SER A 72 -2.96 3.29 -1.93
C SER A 72 -3.87 3.82 -3.05
N GLY A 73 -3.75 5.10 -3.44
CA GLY A 73 -4.56 5.67 -4.53
C GLY A 73 -6.08 5.60 -4.32
N ILE A 74 -6.54 5.42 -3.08
CA ILE A 74 -7.97 5.26 -2.78
C ILE A 74 -8.66 6.62 -2.76
N THR A 75 -9.97 6.63 -3.03
CA THR A 75 -10.75 7.87 -3.00
C THR A 75 -10.89 8.41 -1.58
N ASN A 76 -11.10 9.73 -1.44
CA ASN A 76 -11.32 10.36 -0.14
C ASN A 76 -12.49 9.73 0.64
N LEU A 77 -13.56 9.32 -0.06
CA LEU A 77 -14.70 8.66 0.58
C LEU A 77 -14.32 7.30 1.15
N GLN A 78 -13.52 6.51 0.41
CA GLN A 78 -13.00 5.24 0.90
C GLN A 78 -12.03 5.45 2.09
N ALA A 79 -11.20 6.49 2.03
CA ALA A 79 -10.32 6.87 3.13
C ALA A 79 -11.12 7.25 4.39
N ILE A 80 -12.19 8.05 4.27
CA ILE A 80 -13.04 8.41 5.42
C ILE A 80 -13.66 7.16 6.05
N ASN A 81 -14.26 6.27 5.23
CA ASN A 81 -14.83 5.01 5.74
C ASN A 81 -13.79 4.16 6.48
N LEU A 82 -12.57 4.04 5.96
CA LEU A 82 -11.49 3.31 6.62
C LEU A 82 -11.04 4.01 7.89
N LEU A 83 -10.98 5.34 7.91
CA LEU A 83 -10.62 6.12 9.09
C LEU A 83 -11.62 5.88 10.23
N GLU A 84 -12.91 5.95 9.94
CA GLU A 84 -13.98 5.70 10.93
C GLU A 84 -13.92 4.29 11.51
N GLN A 85 -13.57 3.29 10.70
CA GLN A 85 -13.45 1.89 11.14
C GLN A 85 -12.17 1.61 11.96
N ASN A 86 -11.17 2.47 11.83
CA ASN A 86 -9.82 2.22 12.35
C ASN A 86 -9.43 3.10 13.53
N ILE A 87 -10.08 4.26 13.69
CA ILE A 87 -9.91 5.14 14.83
C ILE A 87 -10.58 4.55 16.09
N ASN A 88 -10.08 4.91 17.26
CA ASN A 88 -10.68 4.48 18.52
C ASN A 88 -12.09 5.10 18.68
N THR A 89 -13.08 4.28 18.99
CA THR A 89 -14.47 4.70 19.19
C THR A 89 -14.61 5.79 20.24
N GLU A 90 -13.76 5.80 21.28
CA GLU A 90 -13.75 6.85 22.30
C GLU A 90 -13.45 8.24 21.71
N ILE A 91 -12.61 8.32 20.68
CA ILE A 91 -12.30 9.58 19.99
C ILE A 91 -13.48 10.03 19.12
N ILE A 92 -14.14 9.10 18.41
CA ILE A 92 -15.36 9.42 17.65
C ILE A 92 -16.43 9.99 18.59
N GLN A 93 -16.61 9.36 19.76
CA GLN A 93 -17.55 9.83 20.77
C GLN A 93 -17.17 11.22 21.28
N ALA A 94 -15.89 11.45 21.61
CA ALA A 94 -15.41 12.75 22.06
C ALA A 94 -15.66 13.86 21.02
N LEU A 95 -15.37 13.58 19.74
CA LEU A 95 -15.64 14.50 18.63
C LEU A 95 -17.13 14.80 18.49
N PHE A 96 -17.99 13.79 18.62
CA PHE A 96 -19.44 13.96 18.56
C PHE A 96 -19.96 14.85 19.70
N TYR A 97 -19.50 14.63 20.93
CA TYR A 97 -19.89 15.47 22.07
C TYR A 97 -19.36 16.89 21.96
N GLN A 98 -18.12 17.09 21.49
CA GLN A 98 -17.56 18.42 21.25
C GLN A 98 -18.29 19.17 20.13
N GLY A 99 -18.67 18.48 19.05
CA GLY A 99 -19.43 19.06 17.95
C GLY A 99 -20.79 19.59 18.41
N LYS A 100 -21.49 18.83 19.26
CA LYS A 100 -22.80 19.22 19.80
C LYS A 100 -22.78 20.40 20.77
N GLN A 101 -21.67 20.69 21.44
CA GLN A 101 -21.57 21.85 22.34
C GLN A 101 -21.26 23.15 21.58
N LYS A 102 -20.90 23.08 20.30
CA LYS A 102 -20.54 24.24 19.48
C LYS A 102 -21.66 24.68 18.53
N THR A 103 -22.82 24.00 18.57
CA THR A 103 -24.02 24.31 17.79
C THR A 103 -25.08 24.94 18.67
#